data_AF-A0A969ENU7-F1
#
_entry.id   AF-A0A969ENU7-F1
#
_cell.length_a   1.000
_cell.length_b   1.000
_cell.length_c   1.000
_cell.angle_alpha   90.00
_cell.angle_beta   90.00
_cell.angle_gamma   90.00
#
_symmetry.space_group_name_H-M   'P 1'
#
loop_
_entity.id
_entity.type
_entity.pdbx_description
1 polymer ?
#
loop_
_entity_poly.entity_id
_entity_poly.type
_entity_poly.pdbx_seq_one_letter_code
_entity_poly.pdbx_strand_id
1 'polypeptide(L)'
;METVWEMAHHPNRVRMGRETARILNEIDIHFPSLQEKTRNLSSEQRQLINIARAFTRPSRLIIVDDPAPLLSYPYQQKLLELIQSWKTKGIAVLFSSNNLDHLFAVTDRIIALRQGVIGLDRRTDETSREEIVSVLVGIEDRQQLTPAIWALDNYYQSREQAEKLRYQQTLLEKIWRSKTRSIAS
;
A
#
# COMPACT_ATOMS: atom_id res chain seq x y z
N MET A 1 23.19 42.17 -9.69
CA MET A 1 23.56 40.77 -9.36
C MET A 1 22.37 40.10 -8.67
N GLU A 2 21.22 40.03 -9.35
CA GLU A 2 19.94 39.64 -8.73
C GLU A 2 19.08 38.77 -9.65
N THR A 3 19.68 38.03 -10.58
CA THR A 3 18.93 37.37 -11.68
C THR A 3 19.22 35.88 -11.90
N VAL A 4 20.08 35.25 -11.08
CA VAL A 4 20.35 33.81 -11.20
C VAL A 4 19.49 32.98 -10.21
N TRP A 5 19.06 33.58 -9.09
CA TRP A 5 18.23 32.90 -8.08
C TRP A 5 16.72 32.85 -8.42
N GLU A 6 16.21 33.76 -9.25
CA GLU A 6 14.79 33.75 -9.68
C GLU A 6 14.50 32.74 -10.82
N MET A 7 15.49 32.38 -11.63
CA MET A 7 15.28 31.49 -12.79
C MET A 7 15.19 29.99 -12.43
N ALA A 8 15.54 29.58 -11.21
CA ALA A 8 15.77 28.17 -10.89
C ALA A 8 14.52 27.33 -10.50
N HIS A 9 13.31 27.91 -10.40
CA HIS A 9 12.16 27.17 -9.83
C HIS A 9 10.83 27.31 -10.58
N HIS A 10 10.81 27.79 -11.83
CA HIS A 10 9.55 27.76 -12.57
C HIS A 10 9.11 26.30 -12.86
N PRO A 11 7.92 25.88 -12.39
CA PRO A 11 7.42 24.53 -12.63
C PRO A 11 7.23 24.31 -14.14
N ASN A 12 8.12 23.51 -14.73
CA ASN A 12 8.01 23.12 -16.13
C ASN A 12 6.93 22.03 -16.27
N ARG A 13 5.71 22.46 -16.63
CA ARG A 13 4.53 21.57 -16.74
C ARG A 13 4.74 20.41 -17.71
N VAL A 14 5.49 20.61 -18.79
CA VAL A 14 5.77 19.55 -19.78
C VAL A 14 6.68 18.49 -19.16
N ARG A 15 7.77 18.92 -18.50
CA ARG A 15 8.69 18.00 -17.81
C ARG A 15 7.99 17.27 -16.67
N MET A 16 7.21 17.98 -15.84
CA MET A 16 6.45 17.39 -14.75
C MET A 16 5.44 16.36 -15.27
N GLY A 17 4.71 16.68 -16.34
CA GLY A 17 3.75 15.75 -16.96
C GLY A 17 4.42 14.47 -17.46
N ARG A 18 5.58 14.59 -18.12
CA ARG A 18 6.36 13.42 -18.57
C ARG A 18 6.84 12.55 -17.41
N GLU A 19 7.39 13.16 -16.37
CA GLU A 19 7.88 12.41 -15.20
C GLU A 19 6.73 11.74 -14.43
N THR A 20 5.61 12.44 -14.25
CA THR A 20 4.40 11.86 -13.66
C THR A 20 3.92 10.66 -14.48
N ALA A 21 3.86 10.75 -15.80
CA ALA A 21 3.46 9.63 -16.65
C ALA A 21 4.42 8.43 -16.53
N ARG A 22 5.73 8.69 -16.45
CA ARG A 22 6.76 7.65 -16.24
C ARG A 22 6.55 6.93 -14.91
N ILE A 23 6.38 7.67 -13.82
CA ILE A 23 6.17 7.11 -12.48
C ILE A 23 4.87 6.31 -12.43
N LEU A 24 3.77 6.85 -12.95
CA LEU A 24 2.47 6.18 -12.96
C LEU A 24 2.50 4.87 -13.75
N ASN A 25 3.23 4.83 -14.87
CA ASN A 25 3.46 3.59 -15.61
C ASN A 25 4.35 2.61 -14.82
N GLU A 26 5.38 3.09 -14.12
CA GLU A 26 6.26 2.23 -13.29
C GLU A 26 5.50 1.53 -12.16
N ILE A 27 4.44 2.16 -11.63
CA ILE A 27 3.60 1.60 -10.56
C ILE A 27 2.26 1.02 -11.08
N ASP A 28 2.08 0.96 -12.40
CA ASP A 28 0.87 0.47 -13.08
C ASP A 28 -0.44 1.11 -12.57
N ILE A 29 -0.43 2.44 -12.38
CA ILE A 29 -1.59 3.21 -11.94
C ILE A 29 -2.04 4.15 -13.05
N HIS A 30 -3.34 4.06 -13.38
CA HIS A 30 -3.91 4.79 -14.48
C HIS A 30 -4.91 5.84 -14.00
N PHE A 31 -4.70 7.09 -14.41
CA PHE A 31 -5.63 8.19 -14.18
C PHE A 31 -6.21 8.65 -15.53
N PRO A 32 -7.51 8.96 -15.62
CA PRO A 32 -8.11 9.50 -16.85
C PRO A 32 -7.47 10.80 -17.33
N SER A 33 -6.98 11.62 -16.39
CA SER A 33 -6.32 12.89 -16.68
C SER A 33 -5.31 13.24 -15.58
N LEU A 34 -4.12 13.67 -16.00
CA LEU A 34 -3.10 14.22 -15.09
C LEU A 34 -3.40 15.66 -14.64
N GLN A 35 -4.44 16.29 -15.20
CA GLN A 35 -4.89 17.63 -14.83
C GLN A 35 -6.10 17.61 -13.89
N GLU A 36 -6.57 16.41 -13.50
CA GLU A 36 -7.70 16.25 -12.60
C GLU A 36 -7.39 16.85 -11.23
N LYS A 37 -8.35 17.58 -10.64
CA LYS A 37 -8.15 18.17 -9.32
C LYS A 37 -8.17 17.08 -8.26
N THR A 38 -7.22 17.09 -7.33
CA THR A 38 -7.14 16.11 -6.23
C THR A 38 -8.42 15.98 -5.41
N ARG A 39 -9.19 17.08 -5.25
CA ARG A 39 -10.50 17.07 -4.58
C ARG A 39 -11.55 16.19 -5.27
N ASN A 40 -11.41 15.94 -6.56
CA ASN A 40 -12.34 15.13 -7.36
C ASN A 40 -11.94 13.64 -7.37
N LEU A 41 -10.75 13.31 -6.86
CA LEU A 41 -10.26 11.93 -6.79
C LEU A 41 -10.88 11.18 -5.61
N SER A 42 -11.06 9.87 -5.78
CA SER A 42 -11.44 8.96 -4.69
C SER A 42 -10.35 8.89 -3.62
N SER A 43 -10.70 8.43 -2.41
CA SER A 43 -9.71 8.23 -1.34
C SER A 43 -8.58 7.27 -1.76
N GLU A 44 -8.93 6.19 -2.45
CA GLU A 44 -7.97 5.24 -3.03
C GLU A 44 -7.03 5.93 -4.03
N GLN A 45 -7.57 6.72 -4.97
CA GLN A 45 -6.78 7.47 -5.94
C GLN A 45 -5.83 8.47 -5.28
N ARG A 46 -6.27 9.15 -4.21
CA ARG A 46 -5.39 10.05 -3.44
C ARG A 46 -4.26 9.30 -2.74
N GLN A 47 -4.55 8.11 -2.22
CA GLN A 47 -3.54 7.26 -1.60
C GLN A 47 -2.51 6.77 -2.62
N LEU A 48 -2.96 6.36 -3.81
CA LEU A 48 -2.09 6.00 -4.93
C LEU A 48 -1.17 7.15 -5.37
N ILE A 49 -1.66 8.40 -5.34
CA ILE A 49 -0.80 9.58 -5.56
C ILE A 49 0.27 9.71 -4.46
N ASN A 50 -0.07 9.47 -3.19
CA ASN A 50 0.91 9.52 -2.11
C ASN A 50 2.01 8.47 -2.29
N ILE A 51 1.65 7.27 -2.72
CA ILE A 51 2.62 6.22 -3.08
C ILE A 51 3.48 6.66 -4.27
N ALA A 52 2.87 7.19 -5.33
CA ALA A 52 3.58 7.69 -6.51
C ALA A 52 4.58 8.81 -6.18
N ARG A 53 4.27 9.66 -5.20
CA ARG A 53 5.17 10.73 -4.76
C ARG A 53 6.50 10.19 -4.20
N ALA A 54 6.52 8.99 -3.65
CA ALA A 54 7.76 8.36 -3.16
C ALA A 54 8.80 8.14 -4.27
N PHE A 55 8.37 8.08 -5.54
CA PHE A 55 9.24 7.88 -6.72
C PHE A 55 9.82 9.17 -7.27
N THR A 56 9.33 10.33 -6.84
CA THR A 56 9.73 11.61 -7.42
C THR A 56 11.18 11.99 -7.09
N ARG A 57 11.79 11.31 -6.12
CA ARG A 57 13.17 11.55 -5.68
C ARG A 57 13.87 10.23 -5.40
N PRO A 58 15.18 10.13 -5.70
CA PRO A 58 15.98 9.00 -5.24
C PRO A 58 15.97 9.01 -3.71
N SER A 59 15.58 7.88 -3.12
CA SER A 59 15.48 7.70 -1.67
C SER A 59 16.29 6.48 -1.24
N ARG A 60 16.98 6.58 -0.10
CA ARG A 60 17.71 5.47 0.53
C ARG A 60 16.86 4.75 1.57
N LEU A 61 15.81 5.43 2.07
CA LEU A 61 14.84 4.95 3.04
C LEU A 61 13.45 5.42 2.62
N ILE A 62 12.48 4.50 2.63
CA ILE A 62 11.06 4.78 2.44
C ILE A 62 10.32 4.31 3.69
N ILE A 63 9.46 5.18 4.25
CA ILE A 63 8.59 4.85 5.36
C ILE A 63 7.17 4.74 4.81
N VAL A 64 6.55 3.59 5.07
CA VAL A 64 5.22 3.25 4.62
C VAL A 64 4.37 2.96 5.85
N ASP A 65 3.51 3.90 6.22
CA ASP A 65 2.69 3.83 7.43
C ASP A 65 1.23 3.50 7.08
N ASP A 66 0.76 2.34 7.56
CA ASP A 66 -0.58 1.75 7.37
C ASP A 66 -1.28 2.14 6.04
N PRO A 67 -0.68 1.81 4.89
CA PRO A 67 -1.13 2.34 3.59
C PRO A 67 -2.33 1.59 3.00
N ALA A 68 -2.59 0.36 3.48
CA ALA A 68 -3.49 -0.62 2.89
C ALA A 68 -4.99 -0.39 3.14
N PRO A 69 -5.46 0.17 4.27
CA PRO A 69 -6.89 0.26 4.58
C PRO A 69 -7.74 1.04 3.56
N LEU A 70 -7.11 1.90 2.75
CA LEU A 70 -7.77 2.72 1.74
C LEU A 70 -7.64 2.17 0.31
N LEU A 71 -6.94 1.06 0.13
CA LEU A 71 -6.69 0.43 -1.16
C LEU A 71 -7.59 -0.79 -1.32
N SER A 72 -8.17 -0.98 -2.50
CA SER A 72 -8.79 -2.24 -2.88
C SER A 72 -7.73 -3.34 -3.01
N TYR A 73 -8.18 -4.59 -2.90
CA TYR A 73 -7.32 -5.77 -2.95
C TYR A 73 -6.25 -5.75 -4.08
N PRO A 74 -6.58 -5.44 -5.36
CA PRO A 74 -5.56 -5.40 -6.41
C PRO A 74 -4.45 -4.36 -6.16
N TYR A 75 -4.80 -3.19 -5.59
CA TYR A 75 -3.82 -2.16 -5.28
C TYR A 75 -3.02 -2.44 -4.02
N GLN A 76 -3.58 -3.20 -3.06
CA GLN A 76 -2.80 -3.73 -1.94
C GLN A 76 -1.70 -4.66 -2.45
N GLN A 77 -2.02 -5.59 -3.37
CA GLN A 77 -1.02 -6.49 -3.96
C GLN A 77 0.07 -5.72 -4.71
N LYS A 78 -0.31 -4.73 -5.54
CA LYS A 78 0.66 -3.85 -6.23
C LYS A 78 1.58 -3.11 -5.26
N LEU A 79 1.05 -2.63 -4.13
CA LEU A 79 1.87 -2.00 -3.11
C LEU A 79 2.90 -2.98 -2.51
N LEU A 80 2.52 -4.23 -2.25
CA LEU A 80 3.45 -5.24 -1.73
C LEU A 80 4.54 -5.57 -2.76
N GLU A 81 4.18 -5.73 -4.04
CA GLU A 81 5.12 -5.88 -5.14
C GLU A 81 6.10 -4.69 -5.23
N LEU A 82 5.58 -3.49 -5.00
CA LEU A 82 6.37 -2.27 -5.02
C LEU A 82 7.40 -2.22 -3.89
N ILE A 83 6.99 -2.59 -2.68
CA ILE A 83 7.88 -2.69 -1.52
C ILE A 83 9.01 -3.69 -1.83
N GLN A 84 8.68 -4.84 -2.41
CA GLN A 84 9.67 -5.81 -2.84
C GLN A 84 10.61 -5.25 -3.91
N SER A 85 10.09 -4.47 -4.86
CA SER A 85 10.93 -3.81 -5.88
C SER A 85 11.91 -2.78 -5.29
N TRP A 86 11.52 -2.07 -4.23
CA TRP A 86 12.41 -1.14 -3.55
C TRP A 86 13.54 -1.88 -2.83
N LYS A 87 13.20 -2.98 -2.17
CA LYS A 87 14.17 -3.88 -1.55
C LYS A 87 15.20 -4.40 -2.57
N THR A 88 14.76 -4.89 -3.73
CA THR A 88 15.69 -5.38 -4.77
C THR A 88 16.57 -4.27 -5.37
N LYS A 89 16.09 -3.02 -5.35
CA LYS A 89 16.87 -1.82 -5.72
C LYS A 89 17.82 -1.34 -4.61
N GLY A 90 17.92 -2.04 -3.47
CA GLY A 90 18.79 -1.67 -2.35
C GLY A 90 18.28 -0.50 -1.52
N ILE A 91 16.98 -0.18 -1.61
CA ILE A 91 16.34 0.86 -0.81
C ILE A 91 15.81 0.25 0.48
N ALA A 92 16.14 0.84 1.63
CA ALA A 92 15.60 0.41 2.91
C ALA A 92 14.12 0.79 3.02
N VAL A 93 13.28 -0.11 3.55
CA VAL A 93 11.85 0.14 3.75
C VAL A 93 11.48 -0.11 5.20
N LEU A 94 10.87 0.88 5.84
CA LEU A 94 10.17 0.72 7.11
C LEU A 94 8.68 0.62 6.81
N PHE A 95 8.11 -0.57 6.99
CA PHE A 95 6.72 -0.85 6.68
C PHE A 95 5.93 -1.15 7.96
N SER A 96 4.89 -0.37 8.22
CA SER A 96 3.93 -0.56 9.31
C SER A 96 2.61 -1.03 8.72
N SER A 97 2.07 -2.12 9.27
CA SER A 97 0.80 -2.73 8.87
C SER A 97 0.19 -3.45 10.06
N ASN A 98 -1.13 -3.40 10.17
CA ASN A 98 -1.90 -4.20 11.11
C ASN A 98 -2.29 -5.58 10.55
N ASN A 99 -2.12 -5.79 9.24
CA ASN A 99 -2.32 -7.06 8.57
C ASN A 99 -1.01 -7.87 8.58
N LEU A 100 -1.03 -9.02 9.26
CA LEU A 100 0.11 -9.92 9.37
C LEU A 100 0.49 -10.56 8.02
N ASP A 101 -0.48 -10.90 7.17
CA ASP A 101 -0.20 -11.47 5.84
C ASP A 101 0.69 -10.52 5.02
N HIS A 102 0.40 -9.23 5.07
CA HIS A 102 1.20 -8.19 4.41
C HIS A 102 2.61 -8.11 4.99
N LEU A 103 2.75 -8.17 6.33
CA LEU A 103 4.05 -8.12 6.98
C LEU A 103 4.91 -9.32 6.57
N PHE A 104 4.38 -10.55 6.68
CA PHE A 104 5.10 -11.76 6.31
C PHE A 104 5.45 -11.82 4.81
N ALA A 105 4.66 -11.18 3.95
CA ALA A 105 4.90 -11.19 2.51
C ALA A 105 6.13 -10.35 2.06
N VAL A 106 6.49 -9.29 2.80
CA VAL A 106 7.47 -8.29 2.30
C VAL A 106 8.60 -7.93 3.26
N THR A 107 8.51 -8.31 4.53
CA THR A 107 9.51 -7.91 5.53
C THR A 107 10.63 -8.94 5.69
N ASP A 108 11.83 -8.48 6.01
CA ASP A 108 12.96 -9.33 6.44
C ASP A 108 13.07 -9.46 7.96
N ARG A 109 12.53 -8.47 8.69
CA ARG A 109 12.57 -8.36 10.14
C ARG A 109 11.29 -7.69 10.62
N ILE A 110 10.71 -8.21 11.70
CA ILE A 110 9.50 -7.67 12.33
C ILE A 110 9.85 -7.22 13.74
N ILE A 111 9.36 -6.02 14.09
CA ILE A 111 9.44 -5.46 15.43
C ILE A 111 8.01 -5.26 15.91
N ALA A 112 7.64 -5.88 17.03
CA ALA A 112 6.34 -5.66 17.66
C ALA A 112 6.50 -4.80 18.91
N LEU A 113 5.70 -3.73 18.98
CA LEU A 113 5.70 -2.79 20.09
C LEU A 113 4.41 -2.96 20.90
N ARG A 114 4.56 -2.92 22.23
CA ARG A 114 3.44 -2.85 23.17
C ARG A 114 3.71 -1.72 24.16
N GLN A 115 2.78 -0.78 24.26
CA GLN A 115 2.89 0.38 25.16
C GLN A 115 4.21 1.17 24.99
N GLY A 116 4.68 1.28 23.75
CA GLY A 116 5.93 1.98 23.42
C GLY A 116 7.21 1.20 23.71
N VAL A 117 7.11 -0.04 24.20
CA VAL A 117 8.25 -0.92 24.46
C VAL A 117 8.33 -1.99 23.38
N ILE A 118 9.55 -2.29 22.93
CA ILE A 118 9.80 -3.41 22.01
C ILE A 118 9.59 -4.71 22.79
N GLY A 119 8.56 -5.46 22.42
CA GLY A 119 8.30 -6.78 22.98
C GLY A 119 8.81 -7.92 22.09
N LEU A 120 8.98 -7.67 20.80
CA LEU A 120 9.53 -8.63 19.84
C LEU A 120 10.41 -7.91 18.83
N ASP A 121 11.53 -8.54 18.50
CA ASP A 121 12.47 -8.10 17.49
C ASP A 121 13.15 -9.32 16.89
N ARG A 122 12.66 -9.78 15.73
CA ARG A 122 13.06 -11.05 15.09
C ARG A 122 13.12 -10.91 13.59
N ARG A 123 13.93 -11.75 12.94
CA ARG A 123 13.80 -11.93 11.50
C ARG A 123 12.42 -12.52 11.19
N THR A 124 11.87 -12.15 10.03
CA THR A 124 10.52 -12.59 9.64
C THR A 124 10.44 -14.11 9.47
N ASP A 125 11.54 -14.77 9.10
CA ASP A 125 11.65 -16.23 8.96
C ASP A 125 11.91 -16.96 10.28
N GLU A 126 12.12 -16.23 11.38
CA GLU A 126 12.40 -16.77 12.72
C GLU A 126 11.25 -16.52 13.71
N THR A 127 10.10 -16.01 13.25
CA THR A 127 8.94 -15.68 14.09
C THR A 127 7.66 -16.24 13.50
N SER A 128 6.65 -16.45 14.34
CA SER A 128 5.31 -16.85 13.91
C SER A 128 4.24 -15.77 14.17
N ARG A 129 3.06 -15.95 13.57
CA ARG A 129 1.90 -15.07 13.84
C ARG A 129 1.53 -15.08 15.31
N GLU A 130 1.55 -16.26 15.91
CA GLU A 130 1.24 -16.49 17.32
C GLU A 130 2.14 -15.66 18.23
N GLU A 131 3.45 -15.65 17.96
CA GLU A 131 4.43 -14.88 18.75
C GLU A 131 4.19 -13.38 18.63
N ILE A 132 3.95 -12.87 17.42
CA ILE A 132 3.68 -11.46 17.19
C ILE A 132 2.40 -11.04 17.91
N VAL A 133 1.31 -11.80 17.75
CA VAL A 133 0.03 -11.50 18.41
C VAL A 133 0.15 -11.60 19.93
N SER A 134 0.89 -12.58 20.45
CA SER A 134 1.17 -12.71 21.88
C SER A 134 1.79 -11.45 22.46
N VAL A 135 2.78 -10.89 21.76
CA VAL A 135 3.41 -9.63 22.17
C VAL A 135 2.46 -8.44 22.09
N LEU A 136 1.66 -8.34 21.01
CA LEU A 136 0.73 -7.22 20.81
C LEU A 136 -0.38 -7.18 21.87
N VAL A 137 -0.97 -8.35 22.18
CA VAL A 137 -2.07 -8.45 23.14
C VAL A 137 -1.56 -8.58 24.58
N GLY A 138 -0.33 -9.05 24.76
CA GLY A 138 0.27 -9.27 26.08
C GLY A 138 -0.25 -10.51 26.80
N ILE A 139 -0.61 -11.54 26.04
CA ILE A 139 -1.10 -12.82 26.56
C ILE A 139 0.00 -13.85 26.32
N GLU A 140 0.41 -14.56 27.37
CA GLU A 140 1.41 -15.63 27.29
C GLU A 140 0.75 -17.02 27.19
N ASP A 141 -0.49 -17.16 27.66
CA ASP A 141 -1.24 -18.41 27.65
C ASP A 141 -1.76 -18.77 26.26
N ARG A 142 -1.24 -19.87 25.68
CA ARG A 142 -1.61 -20.37 24.36
C ARG A 142 -3.11 -20.67 24.21
N GLN A 143 -3.78 -21.08 25.29
CA GLN A 143 -5.24 -21.35 25.26
C GLN A 143 -6.05 -20.05 25.08
N GLN A 144 -5.54 -18.93 25.60
CA GLN A 144 -6.16 -17.61 25.48
C GLN A 144 -5.72 -16.86 24.21
N LEU A 145 -4.58 -17.24 23.64
CA LEU A 145 -4.07 -16.69 22.37
C LEU A 145 -4.85 -17.18 21.16
N THR A 146 -5.27 -18.45 21.17
CA THR A 146 -5.92 -19.07 20.01
C THR A 146 -7.18 -18.32 19.55
N PRO A 147 -8.10 -17.89 20.46
CA PRO A 147 -9.24 -17.06 20.07
C PRO A 147 -8.85 -15.68 19.52
N ALA A 148 -7.81 -15.03 20.06
CA ALA A 148 -7.37 -13.71 19.61
C ALA A 148 -6.73 -13.76 18.22
N ILE A 149 -5.89 -14.76 17.97
CA ILE A 149 -5.28 -15.03 16.67
C ILE A 149 -6.36 -15.34 15.65
N TRP A 150 -7.28 -16.25 16.00
CA TRP A 150 -8.42 -16.59 15.13
C TRP A 150 -9.30 -15.39 14.81
N ALA A 151 -9.58 -14.52 15.79
CA ALA A 151 -10.35 -13.31 15.57
C ALA A 151 -9.64 -12.34 14.62
N LEU A 152 -8.33 -12.16 14.77
CA LEU A 152 -7.51 -11.33 13.88
C LEU A 152 -7.46 -11.91 12.46
N ASP A 153 -7.08 -13.17 12.32
CA ASP A 153 -7.00 -13.84 11.02
C ASP A 153 -8.35 -13.85 10.32
N ASN A 154 -9.44 -14.18 11.03
CA ASN A 154 -10.77 -14.14 10.44
C ASN A 154 -11.20 -12.73 10.05
N TYR A 155 -10.89 -11.71 10.86
CA TYR A 155 -11.21 -10.34 10.51
C TYR A 155 -10.54 -9.95 9.19
N TYR A 156 -9.24 -10.21 9.05
CA TYR A 156 -8.51 -9.86 7.83
C TYR A 156 -8.92 -10.72 6.63
N GLN A 157 -9.06 -12.04 6.80
CA GLN A 157 -9.53 -12.92 5.72
C GLN A 157 -10.95 -12.55 5.27
N SER A 158 -11.86 -12.28 6.20
CA SER A 158 -13.24 -11.87 5.86
C SER A 158 -13.24 -10.53 5.13
N ARG A 159 -12.39 -9.59 5.54
CA ARG A 159 -12.25 -8.31 4.86
C ARG A 159 -11.66 -8.47 3.46
N GLU A 160 -10.60 -9.24 3.31
CA GLU A 160 -9.96 -9.52 2.02
C GLU A 160 -10.95 -10.20 1.06
N GLN A 161 -11.72 -11.19 1.54
CA GLN A 161 -12.79 -11.83 0.77
C GLN A 161 -13.88 -10.85 0.36
N ALA A 162 -14.34 -9.99 1.28
CA ALA A 162 -15.32 -8.96 0.98
C ALA A 162 -14.80 -7.96 -0.08
N GLU A 163 -13.52 -7.58 -0.01
CA GLU A 163 -12.87 -6.71 -1.00
C GLU A 163 -12.73 -7.41 -2.36
N LYS A 164 -12.33 -8.68 -2.39
CA LYS A 164 -12.28 -9.51 -3.62
C LYS A 164 -13.66 -9.62 -4.28
N LEU A 165 -14.71 -9.89 -3.50
CA LEU A 165 -16.08 -9.99 -4.01
C LEU A 165 -16.59 -8.65 -4.54
N ARG A 166 -16.36 -7.54 -3.83
CA ARG A 166 -16.71 -6.19 -4.31
C ARG A 166 -15.99 -5.85 -5.62
N TYR A 167 -14.73 -6.25 -5.74
CA TYR A 167 -13.97 -6.07 -6.97
C TYR A 167 -14.58 -6.88 -8.13
N GLN A 168 -14.90 -8.16 -7.91
CA GLN A 168 -15.57 -8.99 -8.91
C GLN A 168 -16.94 -8.44 -9.34
N GLN A 169 -17.75 -7.97 -8.39
CA GLN A 169 -19.03 -7.31 -8.68
C GLN A 169 -18.82 -6.07 -9.58
N THR A 170 -17.84 -5.23 -9.25
CA THR A 170 -17.51 -4.04 -10.05
C THR A 170 -17.07 -4.40 -11.48
N LEU A 171 -16.28 -5.46 -11.64
CA LEU A 171 -15.88 -5.95 -12.97
C LEU A 171 -17.08 -6.47 -13.76
N LEU A 172 -17.93 -7.28 -13.14
CA LEU A 172 -19.14 -7.81 -13.76
C LEU A 172 -20.08 -6.69 -14.22
N GLU A 173 -20.28 -5.66 -13.40
CA GLU A 173 -21.08 -4.49 -13.78
C GLU A 173 -20.48 -3.73 -14.97
N LYS A 174 -19.15 -3.54 -15.02
CA LYS A 174 -18.47 -2.90 -16.15
C LYS A 174 -18.65 -3.71 -17.44
N ILE A 175 -18.43 -5.02 -17.38
CA ILE A 175 -18.61 -5.94 -18.52
C ILE A 175 -20.06 -5.93 -18.99
N TRP A 176 -21.02 -5.94 -18.06
CA TRP A 176 -22.44 -5.91 -18.39
C TRP A 176 -22.83 -4.60 -19.07
N ARG A 177 -22.35 -3.46 -18.58
CA ARG A 177 -22.57 -2.12 -19.18
C ARG A 177 -21.93 -1.98 -20.56
N SER A 178 -20.75 -2.57 -20.79
CA SER A 178 -20.12 -2.53 -22.12
C SER A 178 -20.88 -3.38 -23.13
N LYS A 179 -21.39 -4.54 -22.71
CA LYS A 179 -22.14 -5.46 -23.57
C LYS A 179 -23.53 -4.92 -23.93
N THR A 180 -24.22 -4.26 -23.01
CA THR A 180 -25.53 -3.60 -23.28
C THR A 180 -25.39 -2.39 -24.20
N ARG A 181 -24.31 -1.60 -24.12
CA ARG A 181 -24.04 -0.52 -25.09
C ARG A 181 -23.77 -1.02 -26.50
N SER A 182 -23.18 -2.21 -26.66
CA SER A 182 -22.90 -2.81 -27.97
C SER A 182 -24.12 -3.47 -28.63
N ILE A 183 -25.19 -3.73 -27.87
CA ILE A 183 -26.45 -4.32 -28.39
C ILE A 183 -27.47 -3.22 -28.73
N ALA A 184 -27.30 -2.02 -28.16
CA ALA A 184 -28.14 -0.85 -28.43
C ALA A 184 -27.64 0.05 -29.57
N SER A 185 -26.60 -0.37 -30.30
CA SER A 185 -26.01 0.28 -31.49
C SER A 185 -26.10 -0.66 -32.69
#